data_AF-A0A2E5KI51-F1
#
_entry.id   AF-A0A2E5KI51-F1
#
_cell.length_a   1.000
_cell.length_b   1.000
_cell.length_c   1.000
_cell.angle_alpha   90.00
_cell.angle_beta   90.00
_cell.angle_gamma   90.00
#
_symmetry.space_group_name_H-M   'P 1'
#
loop_
_entity.id
_entity.type
_entity.pdbx_description
1 polymer ?
#
loop_
_entity_poly.entity_id
_entity_poly.type
_entity_poly.pdbx_seq_one_letter_code
_entity_poly.pdbx_strand_id
1 'polypeptide(L)' 'MRKISSNVGITDRETIYTLCQTAVRATHTWFILTDLLGEESVKVYDGSWTEWGNDPSLPIETR' A
#
# COMPACT_ATOMS: atom_id res chain seq x y z
N MET A 1 -15.99 -1.98 -2.72
CA MET A 1 -14.75 -1.53 -2.07
C MET A 1 -14.39 -2.39 -0.86
N ARG A 2 -15.16 -2.44 0.25
CA ARG A 2 -14.89 -3.41 1.37
C ARG A 2 -14.70 -4.86 0.93
N LYS A 3 -15.50 -5.28 -0.07
CA LYS A 3 -15.42 -6.62 -0.67
C LYS A 3 -14.08 -6.92 -1.35
N ILE A 4 -13.31 -5.92 -1.77
CA ILE A 4 -11.99 -6.12 -2.38
C ILE A 4 -10.95 -6.35 -1.28
N SER A 5 -10.93 -5.51 -0.23
CA SER A 5 -10.00 -5.66 0.89
C SER A 5 -10.10 -7.04 1.54
N SER A 6 -11.34 -7.50 1.81
CA SER A 6 -11.58 -8.83 2.40
C SER A 6 -11.17 -9.98 1.49
N ASN A 7 -11.29 -9.82 0.17
CA ASN A 7 -10.91 -10.85 -0.81
C ASN A 7 -9.40 -10.91 -1.08
N VAL A 8 -8.66 -9.88 -0.68
CA VAL A 8 -7.21 -9.74 -0.91
C VAL A 8 -6.40 -10.06 0.35
N GLY A 9 -7.06 -10.49 1.44
CA GLY A 9 -6.38 -10.90 2.66
C GLY A 9 -5.93 -9.75 3.56
N ILE A 10 -6.48 -8.54 3.35
CA ILE A 10 -6.28 -7.43 4.27
C ILE A 10 -7.07 -7.75 5.56
N THR A 11 -6.35 -7.98 6.66
CA THR A 11 -6.95 -8.27 7.97
C THR A 11 -6.72 -7.12 8.93
N ASP A 12 -7.67 -6.90 9.85
CA ASP A 12 -7.70 -5.78 10.81
C ASP A 12 -6.50 -5.74 11.79
N ARG A 13 -5.57 -6.70 11.73
CA ARG A 13 -4.42 -6.80 12.66
C ARG A 13 -3.11 -6.29 12.09
N GLU A 14 -3.02 -6.02 10.80
CA GLU A 14 -1.76 -5.65 10.13
C GLU A 14 -1.79 -4.18 9.68
N THR A 15 -0.63 -3.51 9.71
CA THR A 15 -0.50 -2.16 9.14
C THR A 15 -0.35 -2.27 7.63
N ILE A 16 -1.24 -1.61 6.90
CA ILE A 16 -1.23 -1.58 5.43
C ILE A 16 -0.30 -0.46 4.97
N TYR A 17 0.65 -0.79 4.08
CA TYR A 17 1.46 0.20 3.37
C TYR A 17 1.03 0.26 1.90
N THR A 18 0.52 1.40 1.44
CA THR A 18 0.24 1.64 0.02
C THR A 18 1.50 2.13 -0.68
N LEU A 19 1.73 1.68 -1.91
CA LEU A 19 2.85 2.12 -2.76
C LEU A 19 2.45 2.18 -4.23
N CYS A 20 3.22 2.93 -5.03
CA CYS A 20 3.12 2.87 -6.49
C CYS A 20 4.50 3.11 -7.12
N GLN A 21 4.64 4.06 -8.04
CA GLN A 21 5.94 4.46 -8.59
C GLN A 21 6.57 5.58 -7.74
N THR A 22 5.85 6.68 -7.56
CA THR A 22 6.27 7.91 -6.86
C THR A 22 5.19 8.38 -5.87
N ALA A 23 4.57 7.45 -5.16
CA ALA A 23 3.50 7.65 -4.16
C ALA A 23 2.19 8.34 -4.60
N VAL A 24 2.09 9.02 -5.75
CA VAL A 24 0.86 9.75 -6.15
C VAL A 24 -0.41 8.89 -6.12
N ARG A 25 -0.35 7.69 -6.68
CA ARG A 25 -1.51 6.75 -6.67
C ARG A 25 -1.67 6.06 -5.32
N ALA A 26 -0.59 5.92 -4.56
CA ALA A 26 -0.61 5.33 -3.24
C ALA A 26 -1.38 6.21 -2.25
N THR A 27 -1.21 7.54 -2.32
CA THR A 27 -1.96 8.53 -1.53
C THR A 27 -3.46 8.48 -1.85
N HIS A 28 -3.82 8.33 -3.13
CA HIS A 28 -5.23 8.18 -3.52
C HIS A 28 -5.86 6.92 -2.92
N THR A 29 -5.17 5.77 -2.97
CA THR A 29 -5.66 4.54 -2.32
C THR A 29 -5.68 4.67 -0.80
N TRP A 30 -4.68 5.30 -0.19
CA TRP A 30 -4.64 5.57 1.24
C TRP A 30 -5.88 6.35 1.69
N PHE A 31 -6.20 7.46 1.02
CA PHE A 31 -7.39 8.27 1.32
C PHE A 31 -8.69 7.45 1.24
N ILE A 32 -8.81 6.57 0.24
CA ILE A 32 -9.99 5.69 0.14
C ILE A 32 -10.06 4.75 1.34
N LEU A 33 -8.94 4.14 1.74
CA LEU A 33 -8.90 3.19 2.85
C LEU A 33 -9.18 3.90 4.19
N THR A 34 -8.58 5.05 4.44
CA THR A 34 -8.75 5.81 5.69
C THR A 34 -10.09 6.52 5.74
N ASP A 35 -10.33 7.48 4.85
CA ASP A 35 -11.42 8.44 4.98
C ASP A 35 -12.76 7.88 4.53
N LEU A 36 -12.77 6.96 3.56
CA LEU A 36 -14.02 6.40 3.02
C LEU A 36 -14.39 5.03 3.63
N LEU A 37 -13.39 4.25 4.04
CA LEU A 37 -13.59 2.89 4.56
C LEU A 37 -13.32 2.75 6.06
N GLY A 38 -12.67 3.73 6.69
CA GLY A 38 -12.42 3.75 8.13
C GLY A 38 -11.33 2.79 8.57
N GLU A 39 -10.40 2.42 7.69
CA GLU A 39 -9.23 1.62 8.06
C GLU A 39 -8.27 2.48 8.88
N GLU A 40 -7.98 2.08 10.12
CA GLU A 40 -7.21 2.90 11.07
C GLU A 40 -5.69 2.77 10.88
N SER A 41 -5.23 1.65 10.33
CA SER A 41 -3.80 1.32 10.26
C SER A 41 -3.28 1.29 8.82
N VAL A 42 -3.34 2.45 8.15
CA VAL A 42 -2.88 2.62 6.76
C VAL A 42 -1.85 3.73 6.66
N LYS A 43 -0.73 3.43 6.01
CA LYS A 43 0.37 4.36 5.74
C LYS A 43 0.72 4.37 4.27
N VAL A 44 1.32 5.47 3.82
CA VAL A 44 1.90 5.57 2.47
C VAL A 44 3.40 5.31 2.57
N TYR A 45 3.92 4.45 1.70
CA TYR A 45 5.36 4.33 1.48
C TYR A 45 5.80 5.31 0.38
N ASP A 46 6.30 6.47 0.80
CA ASP A 46 6.59 7.60 -0.08
C ASP A 46 7.68 7.28 -1.12
N GLY A 47 8.72 6.55 -0.74
CA GLY A 47 9.79 6.12 -1.65
C GLY A 47 9.29 5.21 -2.77
N SER A 48 8.25 4.41 -2.49
CA SER A 48 7.56 3.59 -3.48
C SER A 48 8.54 2.75 -4.32
N TRP A 49 8.17 2.37 -5.54
CA TRP A 49 9.06 1.58 -6.40
C TRP A 49 10.32 2.34 -6.85
N THR A 50 10.29 3.68 -6.86
CA THR A 50 11.48 4.46 -7.25
C THR A 50 12.60 4.36 -6.21
N GLU A 51 12.27 4.17 -4.93
CA GLU A 51 13.25 3.84 -3.89
C GLU A 51 13.57 2.34 -3.92
N TRP A 52 12.55 1.47 -3.73
CA TRP A 52 12.77 0.04 -3.53
C TRP A 52 13.38 -0.65 -4.75
N GLY A 53 12.85 -0.36 -5.95
CA GLY A 53 13.26 -1.01 -7.19
C GLY A 53 14.63 -0.58 -7.70
N ASN A 54 15.22 0.48 -7.13
CA ASN A 54 16.56 0.97 -7.49
C ASN A 54 17.64 0.60 -6.46
N ASP A 55 17.27 -0.02 -5.33
CA ASP A 55 18.23 -0.56 -4.38
C ASP A 55 18.49 -2.06 -4.68
N PRO A 56 19.67 -2.41 -5.21
CA PRO A 56 19.99 -3.80 -5.56
C PRO A 56 20.17 -4.72 -4.33
N SER A 57 20.22 -4.16 -3.11
CA SER A 57 20.32 -4.95 -1.88
C SER A 57 18.97 -5.41 -1.34
N LEU A 58 17.87 -4.85 -1.85
CA LEU A 58 16.52 -5.20 -1.41
C LEU A 58 15.97 -6.41 -2.18
N PRO A 59 15.16 -7.26 -1.53
CA PRO A 59 14.56 -8.40 -2.18
C PRO A 59 13.49 -7.95 -3.19
N ILE A 60 13.50 -8.60 -4.36
CA ILE A 60 12.50 -8.42 -5.41
C ILE A 60 12.06 -9.81 -5.87
N GLU A 61 10.76 -10.08 -5.75
CA GLU A 61 10.16 -11.29 -6.31
C GLU A 61 9.69 -11.01 -7.74
N THR A 62 10.13 -11.82 -8.69
CA THR A 62 9.67 -11.79 -10.08
C THR A 62 8.92 -13.08 -10.40
N ARG A 63 7.86 -12.98 -11.21
CA ARG A 63 7.02 -14.13 -11.58
C ARG A 63 7.71 -15.12 -12.51
#